data_AF-A0A847YGV9-F1
#
_entry.id   AF-A0A847YGV9-F1
#
_cell.length_a   1.000
_cell.length_b   1.000
_cell.length_c   1.000
_cell.angle_alpha   90.00
_cell.angle_beta   90.00
_cell.angle_gamma   90.00
#
_symmetry.space_group_name_H-M   'P 1'
#
loop_
_entity.id
_entity.type
_entity.pdbx_description
1 polymer ?
#
loop_
_entity_poly.entity_id
_entity_poly.type
_entity_poly.pdbx_seq_one_letter_code
_entity_poly.pdbx_strand_id
1 'polypeptide(L)'
;MSILQHWSDLPDPRPENQGRPLGVDFAEWAWRHCVKHWTAHDEPWKEEFGAGTVTQLGTADGKVPADPAAVNQVLNVLREQAAESLRRPLVLLLRQRGRASKGLQWLLVLPSGALAVLRGNHSSARWVTCYYLRAAAVEKRRRLRWQITVRRLVRRYVPIQGNPPQCLLPGPDQEISVVKKGTYVERVRSLRFITPANWGFCEELNGIPWRGRLTSWPAAEPSADAPTIRKRRLKKARFHWEEEFDPQS
;
A
#
# COMPACT_ATOMS: atom_id res chain seq x y z
N MET A 1 -1.35 -19.75 -19.49
CA MET A 1 -1.03 -19.36 -18.10
C MET A 1 -2.17 -19.82 -17.23
N SER A 2 -1.91 -20.60 -16.17
CA SER A 2 -2.96 -21.07 -15.27
C SER A 2 -3.43 -19.95 -14.33
N ILE A 3 -4.74 -19.76 -14.22
CA ILE A 3 -5.38 -18.87 -13.24
C ILE A 3 -5.66 -19.71 -12.00
N LEU A 4 -5.16 -19.26 -10.84
CA LEU A 4 -5.44 -19.93 -9.56
C LEU A 4 -6.80 -19.53 -9.02
N GLN A 5 -7.17 -18.25 -9.15
CA GLN A 5 -8.47 -17.76 -8.75
C GLN A 5 -8.90 -16.57 -9.60
N HIS A 6 -10.21 -16.48 -9.86
CA HIS A 6 -10.85 -15.33 -10.49
C HIS A 6 -11.85 -14.73 -9.50
N TRP A 7 -11.70 -13.46 -9.17
CA TRP A 7 -12.63 -12.70 -8.33
C TRP A 7 -13.45 -11.77 -9.22
N SER A 8 -14.68 -12.17 -9.54
CA SER A 8 -15.56 -11.43 -10.46
C SER A 8 -16.36 -10.32 -9.78
N ASP A 9 -16.27 -10.18 -8.45
CA ASP A 9 -17.21 -9.41 -7.64
C ASP A 9 -16.55 -8.31 -6.79
N LEU A 10 -15.26 -8.02 -7.00
CA LEU A 10 -14.61 -6.94 -6.27
C LEU A 10 -15.17 -5.58 -6.67
N PRO A 11 -15.30 -4.62 -5.75
CA PRO A 11 -15.87 -3.32 -6.09
C PRO A 11 -14.91 -2.51 -6.97
N ASP A 12 -15.45 -1.79 -7.95
CA ASP A 12 -14.69 -0.82 -8.73
C ASP A 12 -14.74 0.56 -8.06
N PRO A 13 -13.62 1.11 -7.58
CA PRO A 13 -13.61 2.38 -6.86
C PRO A 13 -13.70 3.60 -7.78
N ARG A 14 -13.66 3.42 -9.11
CA ARG A 14 -13.72 4.55 -10.05
C ARG A 14 -15.11 5.19 -10.02
N PRO A 15 -15.20 6.52 -9.86
CA PRO A 15 -16.47 7.24 -9.89
C PRO A 15 -17.36 6.93 -11.11
N GLU A 16 -16.77 6.78 -12.30
CA GLU A 16 -17.49 6.42 -13.53
C GLU A 16 -18.03 4.98 -13.56
N ASN A 17 -17.62 4.14 -12.61
CA ASN A 17 -18.00 2.73 -12.50
C ASN A 17 -18.66 2.40 -11.16
N GLN A 18 -19.25 3.38 -10.47
CA GLN A 18 -19.97 3.13 -9.22
C GLN A 18 -20.98 1.99 -9.36
N GLY A 19 -20.93 1.04 -8.42
CA GLY A 19 -21.81 -0.14 -8.40
C GLY A 19 -21.45 -1.24 -9.41
N ARG A 20 -20.44 -1.06 -10.25
CA ARG A 20 -19.96 -2.10 -11.17
C ARG A 20 -18.84 -2.93 -10.53
N PRO A 21 -18.81 -4.25 -10.78
CA PRO A 21 -17.71 -5.08 -10.31
C PRO A 21 -16.46 -4.91 -11.18
N LEU A 22 -15.31 -5.08 -10.56
CA LEU A 22 -13.99 -5.22 -11.16
C LEU A 22 -13.58 -6.70 -11.09
N GLY A 23 -13.38 -7.33 -12.24
CA GLY A 23 -12.82 -8.68 -12.29
C GLY A 23 -11.32 -8.67 -11.97
N VAL A 24 -10.86 -9.52 -11.06
CA VAL A 24 -9.43 -9.66 -10.73
C VAL A 24 -8.98 -11.10 -10.87
N ASP A 25 -7.99 -11.33 -11.74
CA ASP A 25 -7.35 -12.64 -11.90
C ASP A 25 -6.11 -12.73 -11.01
N PHE A 26 -5.99 -13.81 -10.25
CA PHE A 26 -4.76 -14.21 -9.57
C PHE A 26 -4.17 -15.43 -10.28
N ALA A 27 -3.08 -15.22 -11.02
CA ALA A 27 -2.44 -16.25 -11.82
C ALA A 27 -1.26 -16.90 -11.10
N GLU A 28 -0.88 -18.10 -11.55
CA GLU A 28 0.21 -18.88 -10.95
C GLU A 28 1.57 -18.15 -10.98
N TRP A 29 1.85 -17.37 -12.02
CA TRP A 29 3.09 -16.60 -12.08
C TRP A 29 3.13 -15.49 -11.00
N ALA A 30 1.97 -14.89 -10.71
CA ALA A 30 1.86 -13.86 -9.67
C ALA A 30 2.04 -14.50 -8.29
N TRP A 31 1.52 -15.72 -8.09
CA TRP A 31 1.81 -16.53 -6.91
C TRP A 31 3.30 -16.70 -6.69
N ARG A 32 4.02 -17.27 -7.66
CA ARG A 32 5.47 -17.50 -7.60
C ARG A 32 6.22 -16.19 -7.30
N HIS A 33 5.76 -15.08 -7.88
CA HIS A 33 6.35 -13.77 -7.62
C HIS A 33 6.04 -13.23 -6.23
N CYS A 34 4.87 -13.48 -5.67
CA CYS A 34 4.52 -12.96 -4.34
C CYS A 34 5.11 -13.80 -3.21
N VAL A 35 5.31 -15.11 -3.39
CA VAL A 35 5.84 -15.99 -2.33
C VAL A 35 7.17 -15.48 -1.77
N LYS A 36 8.09 -14.99 -2.60
CA LYS A 36 9.35 -14.38 -2.14
C LYS A 36 9.18 -13.18 -1.19
N HIS A 37 8.04 -12.48 -1.25
CA HIS A 37 7.68 -11.42 -0.31
C HIS A 37 7.00 -12.01 0.93
N TRP A 38 6.10 -12.96 0.74
CA TRP A 38 5.35 -13.62 1.81
C TRP A 38 6.22 -14.42 2.78
N THR A 39 7.35 -14.94 2.29
CA THR A 39 8.33 -15.70 3.08
C THR A 39 9.51 -14.86 3.55
N ALA A 40 9.56 -13.58 3.18
CA ALA A 40 10.62 -12.67 3.61
C ALA A 40 10.56 -12.47 5.13
N HIS A 41 11.72 -12.56 5.80
CA HIS A 41 11.79 -12.48 7.26
C HIS A 41 11.45 -11.09 7.80
N ASP A 42 11.68 -10.05 7.00
CA ASP A 42 11.47 -8.65 7.36
C ASP A 42 10.05 -8.15 7.10
N GLU A 43 9.18 -8.95 6.46
CA GLU A 43 7.79 -8.62 6.20
C GLU A 43 6.83 -9.35 7.17
N PRO A 44 5.81 -8.67 7.74
CA PRO A 44 4.97 -9.22 8.80
C PRO A 44 3.85 -10.16 8.30
N TRP A 45 4.08 -10.94 7.24
CA TRP A 45 3.06 -11.82 6.65
C TRP A 45 2.56 -12.94 7.56
N LYS A 46 3.35 -13.32 8.57
CA LYS A 46 2.93 -14.28 9.61
C LYS A 46 1.72 -13.78 10.41
N GLU A 47 1.54 -12.48 10.54
CA GLU A 47 0.38 -11.88 11.21
C GLU A 47 -0.90 -12.00 10.36
N GLU A 48 -0.76 -12.10 9.04
CA GLU A 48 -1.90 -12.10 8.10
C GLU A 48 -2.28 -13.52 7.65
N PHE A 49 -1.29 -14.35 7.32
CA PHE A 49 -1.53 -15.73 6.88
C PHE A 49 -1.39 -16.77 7.99
N GLY A 50 -0.82 -16.41 9.14
CA GLY A 50 -0.42 -17.35 10.17
C GLY A 50 0.97 -17.93 9.95
N ALA A 51 1.68 -18.23 11.05
CA ALA A 51 3.06 -18.71 11.00
C ALA A 51 3.21 -20.07 10.30
N GLY A 52 2.26 -20.99 10.50
CA GLY A 52 2.26 -22.32 9.87
C GLY A 52 2.18 -22.22 8.35
N THR A 53 1.25 -21.40 7.85
CA THR A 53 1.05 -21.15 6.41
C THR A 53 2.31 -20.55 5.79
N VAL A 54 2.93 -19.53 6.42
CA VAL A 54 4.18 -18.94 5.90
C VAL A 54 5.33 -19.95 5.86
N THR A 55 5.45 -20.81 6.87
CA THR A 55 6.47 -21.88 6.87
C THR A 55 6.25 -22.86 5.71
N GLN A 56 5.01 -23.30 5.49
CA GLN A 56 4.67 -24.18 4.36
C GLN A 56 5.00 -23.52 3.01
N LEU A 57 4.68 -22.24 2.83
CA LEU A 57 5.03 -21.48 1.63
C LEU A 57 6.55 -21.44 1.40
N GLY A 58 7.34 -21.30 2.47
CA GLY A 58 8.80 -21.31 2.41
C GLY A 58 9.37 -22.65 1.96
N THR A 59 8.78 -23.77 2.41
CA THR A 59 9.22 -25.12 2.02
C THR A 59 8.90 -25.47 0.56
N ALA A 60 7.90 -24.81 -0.04
CA ALA A 60 7.49 -25.04 -1.42
C ALA A 60 8.39 -24.34 -2.47
N ASP A 61 9.41 -23.58 -2.03
CA ASP A 61 10.35 -22.84 -2.89
C ASP A 61 9.66 -22.02 -3.99
N GLY A 62 8.60 -21.30 -3.60
CA GLY A 62 7.83 -20.45 -4.52
C GLY A 62 6.91 -21.20 -5.48
N LYS A 63 6.92 -22.53 -5.52
CA LYS A 63 5.92 -23.32 -6.25
C LYS A 63 4.56 -23.19 -5.57
N VAL A 64 3.49 -23.50 -6.30
CA VAL A 64 2.17 -23.64 -5.68
C VAL A 64 2.30 -24.78 -4.66
N PRO A 65 2.02 -24.54 -3.36
CA PRO A 65 2.03 -25.56 -2.33
C PRO A 65 1.21 -26.77 -2.78
N ALA A 66 1.65 -27.96 -2.41
CA ALA A 66 0.88 -29.17 -2.61
C ALA A 66 -0.43 -29.15 -1.80
N ASP A 67 -0.48 -28.38 -0.70
CA ASP A 67 -1.65 -28.22 0.14
C ASP A 67 -2.60 -27.13 -0.42
N PRO A 68 -3.77 -27.51 -0.97
CA PRO A 68 -4.75 -26.55 -1.47
C PRO A 68 -5.34 -25.68 -0.37
N ALA A 69 -5.34 -26.13 0.90
CA ALA A 69 -5.87 -25.37 2.01
C ALA A 69 -5.03 -24.12 2.29
N ALA A 70 -3.70 -24.25 2.30
CA ALA A 70 -2.78 -23.14 2.45
C ALA A 70 -2.92 -22.10 1.32
N VAL A 71 -3.06 -22.58 0.07
CA VAL A 71 -3.29 -21.71 -1.10
C VAL A 71 -4.59 -20.94 -0.96
N ASN A 72 -5.69 -21.63 -0.65
CA ASN A 72 -7.00 -21.01 -0.47
C ASN A 72 -7.00 -20.00 0.68
N GLN A 73 -6.34 -20.32 1.80
CA GLN A 73 -6.23 -19.40 2.93
C GLN A 73 -5.54 -18.09 2.53
N VAL A 74 -4.38 -18.16 1.87
CA VAL A 74 -3.64 -16.97 1.41
C VAL A 74 -4.49 -16.15 0.45
N LEU A 75 -5.09 -16.80 -0.56
CA LEU A 75 -5.88 -16.09 -1.56
C LEU A 75 -7.15 -15.46 -0.96
N ASN A 76 -7.80 -16.12 0.02
CA ASN A 76 -8.93 -15.54 0.73
C ASN A 76 -8.54 -14.29 1.52
N VAL A 77 -7.43 -14.32 2.26
CA VAL A 77 -6.92 -13.15 2.98
C VAL A 77 -6.62 -12.00 2.02
N LEU A 78 -5.98 -12.28 0.88
CA LEU A 78 -5.68 -11.26 -0.13
C LEU A 78 -6.94 -10.69 -0.77
N ARG A 79 -7.93 -11.54 -1.06
CA ARG A 79 -9.23 -11.12 -1.61
C ARG A 79 -9.95 -10.18 -0.64
N GLU A 80 -10.03 -10.54 0.63
CA GLU A 80 -10.68 -9.73 1.67
C GLU A 80 -9.99 -8.37 1.83
N GLN A 81 -8.66 -8.37 1.91
CA GLN A 81 -7.89 -7.13 1.99
C GLN A 81 -8.07 -6.26 0.74
N ALA A 82 -8.06 -6.86 -0.45
CA ALA A 82 -8.29 -6.12 -1.69
C ALA A 82 -9.70 -5.55 -1.76
N ALA A 83 -10.72 -6.34 -1.39
CA ALA A 83 -12.11 -5.89 -1.35
C ALA A 83 -12.26 -4.67 -0.41
N GLU A 84 -11.69 -4.73 0.79
CA GLU A 84 -11.74 -3.64 1.76
C GLU A 84 -11.01 -2.39 1.26
N SER A 85 -9.84 -2.56 0.66
CA SER A 85 -9.09 -1.47 0.02
C SER A 85 -9.89 -0.82 -1.10
N LEU A 86 -10.63 -1.59 -1.90
CA LEU A 86 -11.40 -1.06 -3.02
C LEU A 86 -12.71 -0.39 -2.54
N ARG A 87 -13.32 -0.84 -1.43
CA ARG A 87 -14.49 -0.16 -0.81
C ARG A 87 -14.12 1.19 -0.21
N ARG A 88 -12.93 1.29 0.38
CA ARG A 88 -12.39 2.54 0.96
C ARG A 88 -11.13 2.92 0.20
N PRO A 89 -11.25 3.35 -1.07
CA PRO A 89 -10.15 3.39 -2.01
C PRO A 89 -9.00 4.25 -1.52
N LEU A 90 -7.89 3.62 -1.17
CA LEU A 90 -6.59 4.26 -1.10
C LEU A 90 -5.79 3.81 -2.31
N VAL A 91 -6.32 4.12 -3.48
CA VAL A 91 -5.88 3.55 -4.76
C VAL A 91 -5.17 4.60 -5.57
N LEU A 92 -3.97 4.26 -6.01
CA LEU A 92 -3.28 5.01 -7.06
C LEU A 92 -3.50 4.32 -8.40
N LEU A 93 -4.23 4.96 -9.31
CA LEU A 93 -4.29 4.56 -10.70
C LEU A 93 -3.21 5.29 -11.49
N LEU A 94 -2.47 4.53 -12.30
CA LEU A 94 -1.39 5.05 -13.14
C LEU A 94 -1.50 4.52 -14.57
N ARG A 95 -1.14 5.35 -15.54
CA ARG A 95 -0.88 4.95 -16.93
C ARG A 95 0.58 5.21 -17.28
N GLN A 96 1.34 4.15 -17.58
CA GLN A 96 2.76 4.24 -17.98
C GLN A 96 2.89 4.46 -19.50
N ARG A 97 4.00 5.08 -19.96
CA ARG A 97 4.33 5.25 -21.41
C ARG A 97 5.35 4.19 -21.86
N GLY A 98 5.08 3.43 -22.93
CA GLY A 98 6.07 2.52 -23.58
C GLY A 98 5.54 1.18 -24.11
N ARG A 99 6.37 0.45 -24.91
CA ARG A 99 6.08 -0.84 -25.60
C ARG A 99 5.77 -1.99 -24.62
N ALA A 100 4.56 -2.03 -24.08
CA ALA A 100 3.80 -3.26 -23.80
C ALA A 100 2.51 -2.91 -23.06
N SER A 101 1.40 -2.94 -23.80
CA SER A 101 0.00 -2.97 -23.34
C SER A 101 -0.61 -1.67 -22.79
N LYS A 102 -1.79 -1.37 -23.34
CA LYS A 102 -2.72 -0.27 -23.07
C LYS A 102 -3.37 -0.38 -21.68
N GLY A 103 -2.59 -0.58 -20.63
CA GLY A 103 -3.10 -0.98 -19.31
C GLY A 103 -3.10 0.09 -18.24
N LEU A 104 -4.10 0.07 -17.37
CA LEU A 104 -4.15 0.74 -16.07
C LEU A 104 -3.35 -0.08 -15.06
N GLN A 105 -2.47 0.57 -14.30
CA GLN A 105 -1.83 -0.02 -13.13
C GLN A 105 -2.50 0.53 -11.86
N TRP A 106 -2.85 -0.39 -10.97
CA TRP A 106 -3.50 -0.10 -9.70
C TRP A 106 -2.49 -0.37 -8.58
N LEU A 107 -2.19 0.63 -7.76
CA LEU A 107 -1.47 0.43 -6.51
C LEU A 107 -2.50 0.49 -5.37
N LEU A 108 -2.80 -0.66 -4.80
CA LEU A 108 -3.77 -0.83 -3.72
C LEU A 108 -3.02 -0.90 -2.39
N VAL A 109 -3.25 0.07 -1.51
CA VAL A 109 -2.79 -0.06 -0.12
C VAL A 109 -3.76 -0.95 0.63
N LEU A 110 -3.28 -2.08 1.12
CA LEU A 110 -4.06 -3.06 1.89
C LEU A 110 -4.22 -2.64 3.36
N PRO A 111 -5.26 -3.11 4.08
CA PRO A 111 -5.46 -2.80 5.50
C PRO A 111 -4.29 -3.19 6.39
N SER A 112 -3.62 -4.30 6.07
CA SER A 112 -2.40 -4.76 6.74
C SER A 112 -1.21 -3.79 6.59
N GLY A 113 -1.26 -2.94 5.56
CA GLY A 113 -0.20 -2.02 5.15
C GLY A 113 0.67 -2.52 4.00
N ALA A 114 0.43 -3.73 3.50
CA ALA A 114 1.02 -4.19 2.25
C ALA A 114 0.53 -3.36 1.04
N LEU A 115 1.31 -3.38 -0.03
CA LEU A 115 0.98 -2.78 -1.31
C LEU A 115 0.75 -3.89 -2.33
N ALA A 116 -0.50 -4.01 -2.81
CA ALA A 116 -0.81 -4.86 -3.96
C ALA A 116 -0.72 -4.05 -5.25
N VAL A 117 -0.13 -4.65 -6.28
CA VAL A 117 -0.02 -4.07 -7.62
C VAL A 117 -0.86 -4.91 -8.57
N LEU A 118 -1.87 -4.29 -9.19
CA LEU A 118 -2.66 -4.91 -10.24
C LEU A 118 -2.39 -4.21 -11.58
N ARG A 119 -2.51 -4.96 -12.68
CA ARG A 119 -2.42 -4.41 -14.04
C ARG A 119 -3.57 -4.93 -14.88
N GLY A 120 -4.20 -4.05 -15.63
CA GLY A 120 -5.34 -4.46 -16.43
C GLY A 120 -5.89 -3.35 -17.30
N ASN A 121 -7.17 -3.46 -17.61
CA ASN A 121 -7.89 -2.50 -18.42
C ASN A 121 -9.01 -1.86 -17.58
N HIS A 122 -10.06 -1.36 -18.24
CA HIS A 122 -11.17 -0.70 -17.59
C HIS A 122 -12.21 -1.62 -16.94
N SER A 123 -12.14 -2.94 -17.10
CA SER A 123 -13.14 -3.89 -16.54
C SER A 123 -12.52 -5.08 -15.83
N SER A 124 -11.24 -5.36 -16.08
CA SER A 124 -10.50 -6.43 -15.42
C SER A 124 -9.08 -6.03 -15.09
N ALA A 125 -8.55 -6.62 -14.02
CA ALA A 125 -7.17 -6.50 -13.61
C ALA A 125 -6.57 -7.87 -13.30
N ARG A 126 -5.24 -7.94 -13.37
CA ARG A 126 -4.47 -9.12 -12.98
C ARG A 126 -3.56 -8.73 -11.83
N TRP A 127 -3.53 -9.58 -10.82
CA TRP A 127 -2.58 -9.44 -9.72
C TRP A 127 -1.16 -9.59 -10.23
N VAL A 128 -0.25 -8.71 -9.81
CA VAL A 128 1.15 -8.72 -10.24
C VAL A 128 2.07 -9.05 -9.08
N THR A 129 1.93 -8.33 -7.98
CA THR A 129 2.76 -8.51 -6.78
C THR A 129 2.04 -7.98 -5.55
N CYS A 130 2.45 -8.45 -4.37
CA CYS A 130 2.02 -7.92 -3.09
C CYS A 130 3.17 -7.99 -2.09
N TYR A 131 3.52 -6.85 -1.49
CA TYR A 131 4.70 -6.71 -0.64
C TYR A 131 4.54 -5.55 0.33
N TYR A 132 5.29 -5.56 1.43
CA TYR A 132 5.40 -4.39 2.29
C TYR A 132 6.49 -3.44 1.82
N LEU A 133 6.22 -2.14 1.85
CA LEU A 133 7.30 -1.16 1.81
C LEU A 133 8.13 -1.30 3.09
N ARG A 134 9.46 -1.27 2.99
CA ARG A 134 10.39 -1.44 4.13
C ARG A 134 9.99 -0.65 5.38
N ALA A 135 9.57 0.60 5.21
CA ALA A 135 9.13 1.46 6.32
C ALA A 135 7.86 0.97 7.02
N ALA A 136 6.93 0.34 6.30
CA ALA A 136 5.74 -0.28 6.86
C ALA A 136 6.04 -1.67 7.44
N ALA A 137 6.95 -2.42 6.81
CA ALA A 137 7.36 -3.75 7.24
C ALA A 137 7.96 -3.75 8.67
N VAL A 138 8.78 -2.74 8.98
CA VAL A 138 9.43 -2.61 10.31
C VAL A 138 8.57 -1.95 11.39
N GLU A 139 7.37 -1.44 11.06
CA GLU A 139 6.48 -0.84 12.07
C GLU A 139 5.76 -1.94 12.86
N LYS A 140 5.95 -1.93 14.18
CA LYS A 140 5.39 -2.92 15.11
C LYS A 140 3.89 -2.75 15.32
N ARG A 141 3.36 -1.54 15.15
CA ARG A 141 1.93 -1.25 15.31
C ARG A 141 1.21 -1.47 13.98
N ARG A 142 0.56 -2.64 13.83
CA ARG A 142 -0.23 -3.04 12.66
C ARG A 142 -1.09 -1.92 12.08
N ARG A 143 -1.90 -1.26 12.93
CA ARG A 143 -2.80 -0.15 12.55
C ARG A 143 -2.13 1.08 11.90
N LEU A 144 -0.81 1.23 11.99
CA LEU A 144 -0.08 2.36 11.39
C LEU A 144 0.61 2.01 10.07
N ARG A 145 0.77 0.72 9.75
CA ARG A 145 1.52 0.28 8.56
C ARG A 145 0.92 0.83 7.28
N TRP A 146 -0.40 0.76 7.14
CA TRP A 146 -1.08 1.29 5.96
C TRP A 146 -0.89 2.81 5.83
N GLN A 147 -0.94 3.57 6.93
CA GLN A 147 -0.69 5.01 6.91
C GLN A 147 0.72 5.30 6.39
N ILE A 148 1.72 4.54 6.86
CA ILE A 148 3.10 4.65 6.40
C ILE A 148 3.19 4.36 4.89
N THR A 149 2.54 3.31 4.42
CA THR A 149 2.52 2.94 3.00
C THR A 149 1.91 4.05 2.15
N VAL A 150 0.75 4.61 2.54
CA VAL A 150 0.16 5.72 1.81
C VAL A 150 1.08 6.95 1.82
N ARG A 151 1.68 7.33 2.96
CA ARG A 151 2.64 8.48 3.00
C ARG A 151 3.78 8.29 2.01
N ARG A 152 4.30 7.07 1.90
CA ARG A 152 5.38 6.75 0.96
C ARG A 152 4.92 6.85 -0.49
N LEU A 153 3.71 6.40 -0.81
CA LEU A 153 3.14 6.57 -2.14
C LEU A 153 2.90 8.05 -2.47
N VAL A 154 2.28 8.81 -1.57
CA VAL A 154 2.06 10.25 -1.75
C VAL A 154 3.38 10.97 -2.00
N ARG A 155 4.39 10.79 -1.14
CA ARG A 155 5.71 11.42 -1.34
C ARG A 155 6.40 11.01 -2.64
N ARG A 156 6.08 9.83 -3.18
CA ARG A 156 6.69 9.33 -4.42
C ARG A 156 6.00 9.90 -5.66
N TYR A 157 4.70 10.14 -5.59
CA TYR A 157 3.86 10.42 -6.76
C TYR A 157 3.21 11.81 -6.74
N VAL A 158 3.23 12.50 -5.60
CA VAL A 158 2.67 13.84 -5.44
C VAL A 158 3.83 14.81 -5.18
N PRO A 159 4.09 15.75 -6.10
CA PRO A 159 5.12 16.75 -5.88
C PRO A 159 4.72 17.66 -4.72
N ILE A 160 5.69 17.98 -3.85
CA ILE A 160 5.54 19.02 -2.84
C ILE A 160 6.04 20.32 -3.48
N GLN A 161 5.19 21.34 -3.51
CA GLN A 161 5.47 22.63 -4.16
C GLN A 161 5.09 23.79 -3.24
N GLY A 162 5.66 24.97 -3.50
CA GLY A 162 5.31 26.22 -2.80
C GLY A 162 6.00 26.44 -1.45
N ASN A 163 5.75 27.63 -0.88
CA ASN A 163 6.11 28.01 0.48
C ASN A 163 4.88 28.69 1.14
N PRO A 164 4.19 28.05 2.09
CA PRO A 164 4.53 26.77 2.73
C PRO A 164 4.40 25.55 1.78
N PRO A 165 5.06 24.42 2.09
CA PRO A 165 5.05 23.22 1.24
C PRO A 165 3.66 22.59 1.17
N GLN A 166 3.09 22.58 -0.03
CA GLN A 166 1.79 21.99 -0.33
C GLN A 166 1.93 20.75 -1.21
N CYS A 167 1.13 19.73 -0.92
CA CYS A 167 0.99 18.55 -1.76
C CYS A 167 -0.08 18.81 -2.82
N LEU A 168 0.31 19.04 -4.07
CA LEU A 168 -0.63 19.26 -5.17
C LEU A 168 -0.85 17.94 -5.92
N LEU A 169 -2.07 17.39 -5.84
CA LEU A 169 -2.43 16.21 -6.60
C LEU A 169 -2.30 16.49 -8.10
N PRO A 170 -1.59 15.64 -8.86
CA PRO A 170 -1.51 15.84 -10.29
C PRO A 170 -2.88 15.62 -10.93
N GLY A 171 -3.22 16.45 -11.91
CA GLY A 171 -4.43 16.29 -12.71
C GLY A 171 -4.44 14.98 -13.49
N PRO A 172 -5.62 14.53 -13.97
CA PRO A 172 -5.80 13.25 -14.67
C PRO A 172 -5.08 13.16 -16.03
N ASP A 173 -4.48 14.24 -16.51
CA ASP A 173 -3.66 14.27 -17.72
C ASP A 173 -2.25 14.82 -17.47
N GLN A 174 -1.94 15.16 -16.21
CA GLN A 174 -0.64 15.71 -15.84
C GLN A 174 0.43 14.63 -15.89
N GLU A 175 1.52 14.95 -16.57
CA GLU A 175 2.72 14.12 -16.59
C GLU A 175 3.57 14.43 -15.36
N ILE A 176 3.95 13.40 -14.62
CA ILE A 176 4.85 13.52 -13.48
C ILE A 176 6.12 12.71 -13.70
N SER A 177 7.22 13.25 -13.19
CA SER A 177 8.54 12.63 -13.18
C SER A 177 8.78 12.01 -11.81
N VAL A 178 8.81 10.68 -11.74
CA VAL A 178 9.03 9.93 -10.50
C VAL A 178 10.48 9.49 -10.44
N VAL A 179 11.23 9.99 -9.47
CA VAL A 179 12.62 9.55 -9.25
C VAL A 179 12.63 8.13 -8.66
N LYS A 180 13.30 7.22 -9.35
CA LYS A 180 13.55 5.84 -8.97
C LYS A 180 15.05 5.69 -8.73
N LYS A 181 15.42 5.28 -7.50
CA LYS A 181 16.81 5.01 -7.09
C LYS A 181 17.79 6.17 -7.39
N GLY A 182 17.38 7.40 -7.12
CA GLY A 182 18.26 8.58 -7.15
C GLY A 182 18.61 9.14 -8.54
N THR A 183 18.50 8.35 -9.61
CA THR A 183 18.94 8.77 -10.96
C THR A 183 17.93 8.51 -12.08
N TYR A 184 17.07 7.50 -11.95
CA TYR A 184 16.12 7.16 -13.02
C TYR A 184 14.82 7.95 -12.87
N VAL A 185 14.45 8.75 -13.85
CA VAL A 185 13.16 9.44 -13.88
C VAL A 185 12.16 8.61 -14.67
N GLU A 186 11.18 8.02 -13.98
CA GLU A 186 10.04 7.37 -14.59
C GLU A 186 8.97 8.42 -14.92
N ARG A 187 8.63 8.60 -16.20
CA ARG A 187 7.55 9.49 -16.61
C ARG A 187 6.21 8.76 -16.56
N VAL A 188 5.30 9.26 -15.74
CA VAL A 188 3.96 8.70 -15.54
C VAL A 188 2.92 9.69 -16.04
N ARG A 189 1.88 9.21 -16.75
CA ARG A 189 0.73 10.02 -17.15
C ARG A 189 -0.54 9.50 -16.50
N SER A 190 -1.54 10.37 -16.50
CA SER A 190 -2.90 10.07 -16.03
C SER A 190 -2.93 9.43 -14.66
N LEU A 191 -2.18 10.05 -13.75
CA LEU A 191 -2.22 9.67 -12.36
C LEU A 191 -3.58 10.08 -11.80
N ARG A 192 -4.30 9.13 -11.21
CA ARG A 192 -5.53 9.40 -10.49
C ARG A 192 -5.46 8.76 -9.13
N PHE A 193 -5.36 9.60 -8.10
CA PHE A 193 -5.64 9.18 -6.73
C PHE A 193 -7.15 9.03 -6.61
N ILE A 194 -7.62 7.80 -6.41
CA ILE A 194 -8.99 7.59 -5.98
C ILE A 194 -8.93 7.55 -4.46
N THR A 195 -9.52 8.57 -3.84
CA THR A 195 -9.57 8.75 -2.39
C THR A 195 -11.03 8.97 -1.98
N PRO A 196 -11.45 8.57 -0.76
CA PRO A 196 -12.77 8.91 -0.24
C PRO A 196 -13.00 10.43 -0.27
N ALA A 197 -14.26 10.85 -0.42
CA ALA A 197 -14.61 12.28 -0.54
C ALA A 197 -14.17 13.14 0.67
N ASN A 198 -13.97 12.54 1.85
CA ASN A 198 -13.46 13.21 3.05
C ASN A 198 -11.93 13.28 3.12
N TRP A 199 -11.21 12.89 2.06
CA TRP A 199 -9.78 13.09 1.93
C TRP A 199 -9.51 14.46 1.32
N GLY A 200 -9.01 15.39 2.15
CA GLY A 200 -8.40 16.63 1.69
C GLY A 200 -6.91 16.66 2.04
N PHE A 201 -6.10 17.33 1.22
CA PHE A 201 -4.74 17.72 1.59
C PHE A 201 -4.84 18.96 2.47
N CYS A 202 -4.32 18.91 3.70
CA CYS A 202 -4.32 20.08 4.57
C CYS A 202 -3.08 20.92 4.25
N GLU A 203 -3.28 22.04 3.54
CA GLU A 203 -2.22 22.98 3.16
C GLU A 203 -1.46 23.55 4.37
N GLU A 204 -2.08 23.49 5.56
CA GLU A 204 -1.54 24.02 6.82
C GLU A 204 -0.69 23.00 7.60
N LEU A 205 -0.66 21.72 7.20
CA LEU A 205 0.10 20.69 7.91
C LEU A 205 1.37 20.32 7.13
N ASN A 206 2.50 20.93 7.52
CA ASN A 206 3.88 20.68 7.04
C ASN A 206 4.13 19.26 6.44
N GLY A 207 3.83 19.06 5.16
CA GLY A 207 4.06 17.80 4.45
C GLY A 207 3.24 16.59 4.96
N ILE A 208 2.15 16.81 5.69
CA ILE A 208 1.20 15.77 6.13
C ILE A 208 -0.06 15.88 5.26
N PRO A 209 -0.30 14.94 4.35
CA PRO A 209 -1.31 15.09 3.29
C PRO A 209 -2.77 14.94 3.76
N TRP A 210 -3.07 15.01 5.06
CA TRP A 210 -4.40 14.67 5.59
C TRP A 210 -5.11 15.86 6.22
N ARG A 211 -6.32 16.18 5.77
CA ARG A 211 -7.34 16.90 6.55
C ARG A 211 -8.11 15.85 7.38
N GLY A 212 -8.12 16.00 8.71
CA GLY A 212 -8.94 15.20 9.62
C GLY A 212 -8.31 13.90 10.16
N ARG A 213 -9.05 13.21 11.04
CA ARG A 213 -8.67 11.90 11.58
C ARG A 213 -9.17 10.80 10.66
N LEU A 214 -8.26 10.10 9.97
CA LEU A 214 -8.61 8.84 9.32
C LEU A 214 -8.96 7.84 10.42
N THR A 215 -10.24 7.46 10.49
CA THR A 215 -10.63 6.30 11.28
C THR A 215 -9.83 5.09 10.80
N SER A 216 -9.33 4.30 11.73
CA SER A 216 -8.58 3.09 11.38
C SER A 216 -9.44 2.17 10.51
N TRP A 217 -8.82 1.36 9.65
CA TRP A 217 -9.56 0.26 9.05
C TRP A 217 -9.95 -0.71 10.16
N PRO A 218 -11.22 -1.17 10.23
CA PRO A 218 -11.62 -2.18 11.21
C PRO A 218 -10.70 -3.42 11.14
N ALA A 219 -10.37 -3.85 9.92
CA ALA A 219 -9.45 -4.97 9.68
C ALA A 219 -8.00 -4.71 10.13
N ALA A 220 -7.60 -3.44 10.31
CA ALA A 220 -6.26 -3.05 10.76
C ALA A 220 -6.17 -2.86 12.29
N GLU A 221 -7.31 -2.86 12.99
CA GLU A 221 -7.31 -2.88 14.45
C GLU A 221 -6.76 -4.23 14.96
N PRO A 222 -6.10 -4.24 16.13
CA PRO A 222 -5.71 -5.48 16.77
C PRO A 222 -6.97 -6.32 17.06
N SER A 223 -6.87 -7.65 16.94
CA SER A 223 -7.88 -8.54 17.53
C SER A 223 -8.02 -8.21 19.02
N ALA A 224 -9.21 -8.40 19.60
CA ALA A 224 -9.43 -8.19 21.04
C ALA A 224 -8.45 -9.00 21.91
N ASP A 225 -7.93 -10.10 21.37
CA ASP A 225 -6.96 -11.00 22.01
C ASP A 225 -5.49 -10.56 21.84
N ALA A 226 -5.22 -9.44 21.16
CA ALA A 226 -3.86 -8.98 20.96
C ALA A 226 -3.26 -8.44 22.27
N PRO A 227 -2.04 -8.88 22.66
CA PRO A 227 -1.43 -8.44 23.91
C PRO A 227 -1.28 -6.91 23.93
N THR A 228 -1.86 -6.27 24.94
CA THR A 228 -1.86 -4.82 25.07
C THR A 228 -0.44 -4.33 25.33
N ILE A 229 0.19 -3.72 24.31
CA ILE A 229 1.51 -3.10 24.48
C ILE A 229 1.36 -1.93 25.46
N ARG A 230 1.84 -2.09 26.70
CA ARG A 230 1.87 -1.02 27.71
C ARG A 230 2.58 0.19 27.11
N LYS A 231 1.85 1.30 26.96
CA LYS A 231 2.41 2.58 26.53
C LYS A 231 3.45 3.03 27.56
N ARG A 232 4.73 2.86 27.25
CA ARG A 232 5.82 3.42 28.06
C ARG A 232 5.71 4.94 27.95
N ARG A 233 5.36 5.62 29.05
CA ARG A 233 5.36 7.08 29.16
C ARG A 233 6.76 7.57 28.77
N LEU A 234 6.89 8.27 27.65
CA LEU A 234 8.11 9.00 27.32
C LEU A 234 8.32 10.06 28.41
N LYS A 235 9.42 9.95 29.17
CA LYS A 235 9.88 11.05 30.02
C LYS A 235 10.20 12.24 29.12
N LYS A 236 9.73 13.43 29.48
CA LYS A 236 10.10 14.69 28.79
C LYS A 236 11.62 14.74 28.66
N ALA A 237 12.12 14.85 27.44
CA ALA A 237 13.52 15.18 27.20
C ALA A 237 13.78 16.57 27.79
N ARG A 238 14.72 16.67 28.76
CA ARG A 238 15.31 17.94 29.17
C ARG A 238 16.26 18.35 28.05
N PHE A 239 15.85 19.31 27.23
CA PHE A 239 16.78 20.03 26.36
C PHE A 239 17.51 21.06 27.23
N HIS A 240 18.82 20.87 27.44
CA HIS A 240 19.71 21.92 27.91
C HIS A 240 20.16 22.70 26.67
N TRP A 241 19.73 23.95 26.56
CA TRP A 241 20.29 24.95 25.65
C TRP A 241 20.62 26.15 26.52
N GLU A 242 21.87 26.23 26.94
CA GLU A 242 22.57 27.32 27.66
C GLU A 242 24.00 26.77 27.73
N GLU A 243 25.10 27.40 27.33
CA GLU A 243 25.45 28.71 26.78
C GLU A 243 26.87 28.46 26.25
N GLU A 244 27.18 28.78 24.99
CA GLU A 244 28.56 29.05 24.56
C GLU A 244 28.47 29.83 23.24
N PHE A 245 27.99 31.05 23.36
CA PHE A 245 28.33 32.12 22.43
C PHE A 245 29.05 33.16 23.27
N ASP A 246 30.38 33.13 23.21
CA ASP A 246 31.24 34.19 23.73
C ASP A 246 31.40 35.24 22.63
N PRO A 247 30.85 36.45 22.77
CA PRO A 247 31.21 37.57 21.94
C PRO A 247 32.28 38.38 22.67
N GLN A 248 33.52 38.30 22.16
CA GLN A 248 34.65 39.19 22.44
C GLN A 248 35.49 38.91 23.71
N SER A 249 36.64 38.25 23.52
CA SER A 249 37.94 38.74 24.03
C SER A 249 39.11 38.18 23.25
#